data_AF-A0A2E5JNQ0-F1
#
_entry.id   AF-A0A2E5JNQ0-F1
#
_cell.length_a   1.000
_cell.length_b   1.000
_cell.length_c   1.000
_cell.angle_alpha   90.00
_cell.angle_beta   90.00
_cell.angle_gamma   90.00
#
_symmetry.space_group_name_H-M   'P 1'
#
loop_
_entity.id
_entity.type
_entity.pdbx_description
1 polymer ?
#
loop_
_entity_poly.entity_id
_entity_poly.type
_entity_poly.pdbx_seq_one_letter_code
_entity_poly.pdbx_strand_id
1 'polypeptide(L)'
;MILKTIFSIALFFSGGYVVDSKLGLHHYSDEDYKEIFFLTKEDSVSKYCIRHSKIEEINKFIYYRPNEAGGEMVTAYKINDPYPHQDTPQQDTFNSQRPRN
;
A
#
# COMPACT_ATOMS: atom_id res chain seq x y z
N MET A 1 -24.57 -0.69 8.07
CA MET A 1 -24.74 -0.82 6.61
C MET A 1 -24.04 0.29 5.82
N ILE A 2 -24.10 1.55 6.29
CA ILE A 2 -23.46 2.72 5.64
C ILE A 2 -21.99 2.52 5.25
N LEU A 3 -21.13 2.02 6.16
CA LEU A 3 -19.70 1.79 5.88
C LEU A 3 -19.46 0.78 4.74
N LYS A 4 -20.28 -0.28 4.65
CA LYS A 4 -20.18 -1.26 3.55
C LYS A 4 -20.56 -0.62 2.22
N THR A 5 -21.60 0.22 2.21
CA THR A 5 -22.03 0.94 1.01
C THR A 5 -20.98 1.94 0.52
N ILE A 6 -20.40 2.74 1.42
CA ILE A 6 -19.32 3.68 1.08
C ILE A 6 -18.12 2.92 0.52
N PHE A 7 -17.73 1.81 1.17
CA PHE A 7 -16.65 0.96 0.68
C PHE A 7 -16.95 0.37 -0.71
N SER A 8 -18.16 -0.16 -0.93
CA SER A 8 -18.55 -0.70 -2.24
C SER A 8 -18.51 0.35 -3.34
N ILE A 9 -18.93 1.59 -3.05
CA ILE A 9 -18.84 2.71 -4.01
C ILE A 9 -17.37 3.04 -4.30
N ALA A 10 -16.54 3.16 -3.27
CA ALA A 10 -15.11 3.43 -3.42
C ALA A 10 -14.42 2.34 -4.25
N LEU A 11 -14.66 1.06 -3.94
CA LEU A 11 -14.12 -0.08 -4.66
C LEU A 11 -14.61 -0.14 -6.11
N PHE A 12 -15.88 0.22 -6.38
CA PHE A 12 -16.40 0.26 -7.74
C PHE A 12 -15.67 1.28 -8.63
N PHE A 13 -15.35 2.46 -8.08
CA PHE A 13 -14.62 3.49 -8.82
C PHE A 13 -13.10 3.24 -8.89
N SER A 14 -12.51 2.76 -7.80
CA SER A 14 -11.06 2.56 -7.72
C SER A 14 -10.62 1.22 -8.30
N GLY A 15 -11.47 0.20 -8.32
CA GLY A 15 -11.13 -1.16 -8.76
C GLY A 15 -10.04 -1.82 -7.93
N GLY A 16 -9.89 -1.45 -6.64
CA GLY A 16 -8.81 -1.99 -5.79
C GLY A 16 -7.45 -1.31 -6.00
N TYR A 17 -7.40 -0.25 -6.81
CA TYR A 17 -6.19 0.52 -7.03
C TYR A 17 -5.97 1.59 -5.95
N VAL A 18 -4.71 1.74 -5.54
CA VAL A 18 -4.23 2.75 -4.59
C VAL A 18 -3.09 3.51 -5.24
N VAL A 19 -3.12 4.84 -5.13
CA VAL A 19 -2.03 5.71 -5.59
C VAL A 19 -1.22 6.16 -4.38
N ASP A 20 0.09 5.96 -4.43
CA ASP A 20 1.00 6.37 -3.37
C ASP A 20 1.42 7.85 -3.53
N SER A 21 2.12 8.37 -2.52
CA SER A 21 2.60 9.75 -2.49
C SER A 21 3.68 10.06 -3.53
N LYS A 22 4.25 9.04 -4.18
CA LYS A 22 5.22 9.14 -5.28
C LYS A 22 4.56 8.94 -6.65
N LEU A 23 3.23 8.96 -6.73
CA LEU A 23 2.45 8.70 -7.95
C LEU A 23 2.61 7.27 -8.50
N GLY A 24 3.13 6.35 -7.68
CA GLY A 24 3.10 4.91 -7.90
C GLY A 24 1.67 4.40 -7.79
N LEU A 25 1.28 3.53 -8.72
CA LEU A 25 -0.05 2.94 -8.74
C LEU A 25 0.07 1.46 -8.34
N HIS A 26 -0.71 1.06 -7.35
CA HIS A 26 -0.65 -0.25 -6.70
C HIS A 26 -2.02 -0.90 -6.79
N HIS A 27 -2.07 -2.22 -6.94
CA HIS A 27 -3.33 -2.95 -7.05
C HIS A 27 -3.34 -4.06 -6.01
N TYR A 28 -4.40 -4.09 -5.21
CA TYR A 28 -4.58 -5.06 -4.13
C TYR A 28 -5.85 -5.87 -4.36
N SER A 29 -5.96 -7.02 -3.70
CA SER A 29 -7.21 -7.78 -3.70
C SER A 29 -8.33 -6.96 -3.07
N ASP A 30 -9.60 -7.26 -3.37
CA ASP A 30 -10.73 -6.56 -2.77
C ASP A 30 -10.72 -6.62 -1.23
N GLU A 31 -10.25 -7.74 -0.67
CA GLU A 31 -10.10 -7.95 0.78
C GLU A 31 -8.98 -7.09 1.36
N ASP A 32 -7.82 -7.07 0.73
CA ASP A 32 -6.68 -6.25 1.17
C ASP A 32 -6.94 -4.76 0.99
N TYR A 33 -7.58 -4.37 -0.12
CA TYR A 33 -8.00 -3.00 -0.38
C TYR A 33 -8.98 -2.51 0.70
N LYS A 34 -9.89 -3.38 1.16
CA LYS A 34 -10.78 -3.07 2.27
C LYS A 34 -10.03 -2.73 3.54
N GLU A 35 -9.02 -3.51 3.90
CA GLU A 35 -8.18 -3.22 5.06
C GLU A 35 -7.42 -1.89 4.91
N ILE A 36 -6.85 -1.63 3.72
CA ILE A 36 -6.17 -0.37 3.41
C ILE A 36 -7.12 0.84 3.50
N PHE A 37 -8.36 0.68 3.02
CA PHE A 37 -9.38 1.72 3.05
C PHE A 37 -9.74 2.12 4.49
N PHE A 38 -9.92 1.12 5.36
CA PHE A 38 -10.27 1.30 6.77
C PHE A 38 -9.08 1.55 7.70
N LEU A 39 -7.85 1.58 7.17
CA LEU A 39 -6.65 1.86 7.96
C LEU A 39 -6.78 3.18 8.70
N THR A 40 -6.44 3.19 9.99
CA THR A 40 -6.40 4.37 10.84
C THR A 40 -5.13 5.19 10.57
N LYS A 41 -5.14 6.47 10.97
CA LYS A 41 -3.99 7.37 10.78
C LYS A 41 -2.80 6.82 11.57
N GLU A 42 -1.59 6.87 10.98
CA GLU A 42 -0.32 6.41 11.58
C GLU A 42 -0.17 4.88 11.73
N ASP A 43 -1.16 4.10 11.31
CA ASP A 43 -1.00 2.64 11.23
C ASP A 43 -0.34 2.22 9.91
N SER A 44 0.39 1.11 9.99
CA SER A 44 1.00 0.43 8.86
C SER A 44 0.43 -0.97 8.69
N VAL A 45 0.34 -1.42 7.43
CA VAL A 45 -0.08 -2.79 7.11
C VAL A 45 0.76 -3.31 5.94
N SER A 46 1.16 -4.58 6.01
CA SER A 46 1.87 -5.25 4.92
C SER A 46 0.91 -6.07 4.10
N LYS A 47 0.74 -5.71 2.81
CA LYS A 47 -0.18 -6.40 1.89
C LYS A 47 0.53 -6.83 0.61
N TYR A 48 -0.01 -7.85 -0.03
CA TYR A 48 0.51 -8.31 -1.32
C TYR A 48 -0.08 -7.45 -2.45
N CYS A 49 0.79 -6.73 -3.14
CA CYS A 49 0.42 -5.97 -4.33
C CYS A 49 0.39 -6.91 -5.54
N ILE A 50 -0.81 -7.13 -6.08
CA ILE A 50 -1.02 -7.97 -7.26
C ILE A 50 -0.27 -7.41 -8.47
N ARG A 51 -0.26 -6.07 -8.61
CA ARG A 51 0.41 -5.42 -9.75
C ARG A 51 1.92 -5.64 -9.75
N HIS A 52 2.57 -5.53 -8.59
CA HIS A 52 4.02 -5.67 -8.47
C HIS A 52 4.45 -7.09 -8.04
N SER A 53 3.49 -7.98 -7.80
CA SER A 53 3.69 -9.35 -7.37
C SER A 53 4.60 -9.49 -6.14
N LYS A 54 4.50 -8.54 -5.20
CA LYS A 54 5.38 -8.47 -4.00
C LYS A 54 4.62 -7.96 -2.78
N ILE A 55 5.20 -8.20 -1.60
CA ILE A 55 4.70 -7.64 -0.34
C ILE A 55 5.14 -6.18 -0.27
N GLU A 56 4.20 -5.30 0.05
CA GLU A 56 4.45 -3.87 0.22
C GLU A 56 3.91 -3.42 1.58
N GLU A 57 4.64 -2.53 2.25
CA GLU A 57 4.22 -1.89 3.49
C GLU A 57 3.48 -0.59 3.16
N ILE A 58 2.20 -0.53 3.52
CA ILE A 58 1.33 0.62 3.29
C ILE A 58 1.17 1.40 4.59
N ASN A 59 1.50 2.68 4.54
CA ASN A 59 1.31 3.63 5.63
C ASN A 59 0.31 4.70 5.22
N LYS A 60 -0.75 4.92 6.00
CA LYS A 60 -1.71 5.99 5.76
C LYS A 60 -1.39 7.20 6.62
N PHE A 61 -1.25 8.36 5.99
CA PHE A 61 -1.02 9.61 6.68
C PHE A 61 -1.95 10.70 6.15
N ILE A 62 -2.28 11.63 7.04
CA ILE A 62 -3.14 12.78 6.73
C ILE A 62 -2.32 14.03 7.03
N TYR A 63 -2.21 14.93 6.06
CA TYR A 63 -1.49 16.19 6.22
C TYR A 63 -2.34 17.37 5.76
N TYR A 64 -2.08 18.53 6.34
CA TYR A 64 -2.72 19.78 5.95
C TYR A 64 -1.98 20.37 4.74
N ARG A 65 -2.74 20.67 3.68
CA ARG A 65 -2.25 21.35 2.49
C ARG A 65 -2.87 22.76 2.45
N PRO A 66 -2.07 23.84 2.59
CA PRO A 66 -2.59 25.18 2.42
C PRO A 66 -2.98 25.43 0.96
N ASN A 67 -4.10 26.13 0.75
CA ASN A 67 -4.58 26.58 -0.55
C ASN A 67 -5.22 27.98 -0.39
N GLU A 68 -5.60 28.61 -1.50
CA GLU A 68 -6.18 29.97 -1.49
C GLU A 68 -7.46 30.10 -0.64
N ALA A 69 -8.15 28.98 -0.37
CA ALA A 69 -9.39 28.92 0.41
C ALA A 69 -9.18 28.60 1.91
N GLY A 70 -7.94 28.66 2.42
CA GLY A 70 -7.65 28.37 3.83
C GLY A 70 -7.25 26.90 4.12
N GLY A 71 -6.95 26.13 3.08
CA GLY A 71 -6.34 24.81 3.12
C GLY A 71 -7.29 23.63 3.30
N GLU A 72 -6.76 22.42 3.11
CA GLU A 72 -7.49 21.17 3.13
C GLU A 72 -6.70 20.05 3.84
N MET A 73 -7.40 19.06 4.41
CA MET A 73 -6.78 17.84 4.93
C MET A 73 -6.74 16.79 3.83
N VAL A 74 -5.53 16.35 3.46
CA VAL A 74 -5.30 15.39 2.38
C VAL A 74 -4.91 14.04 2.97
N THR A 75 -5.61 12.97 2.55
CA THR A 75 -5.19 11.60 2.84
C THR A 75 -4.20 11.13 1.76
N ALA A 76 -3.06 10.61 2.17
CA ALA A 76 -2.06 10.04 1.28
C ALA A 76 -1.54 8.70 1.82
N TYR A 77 -1.08 7.87 0.90
CA TYR A 77 -0.48 6.57 1.19
C TYR A 77 1.01 6.62 0.88
N LYS A 78 1.83 6.15 1.81
CA LYS A 78 3.25 5.90 1.56
C LYS A 78 3.44 4.41 1.46
N ILE A 79 3.88 3.95 0.30
CA ILE A 79 4.09 2.54 0.04
C ILE A 79 5.59 2.29 -0.05
N ASN A 80 6.08 1.39 0.79
CA ASN A 80 7.47 0.98 0.80
C ASN A 80 7.58 -0.50 0.41
N ASP A 81 8.67 -0.83 -0.26
CA ASP A 81 9.07 -2.22 -0.41
C ASP A 81 9.89 -2.61 0.82
N PRO A 82 9.42 -3.52 1.69
CA PRO A 82 10.20 -4.02 2.83
C PRO A 82 11.42 -4.84 2.38
N TYR A 83 11.39 -5.35 1.15
CA TYR A 83 12.47 -6.12 0.54
C TYR A 83 12.87 -5.47 -0.79
N PRO A 84 13.46 -4.25 -0.76
CA PRO A 84 13.91 -3.61 -1.98
C PRO A 84 14.88 -4.57 -2.67
N HIS A 85 14.67 -4.81 -3.97
CA HIS A 85 15.59 -5.60 -4.77
C HIS A 85 17.01 -5.07 -4.52
N GLN A 86 17.84 -5.89 -3.88
CA GLN A 86 19.24 -5.57 -3.70
C GLN A 86 19.90 -5.84 -5.06
N ASP A 87 20.30 -4.79 -5.77
CA ASP A 87 21.12 -4.89 -6.98
C ASP A 87 22.52 -5.50 -6.68
N THR A 88 22.78 -5.90 -5.44
CA THR A 88 24.00 -6.58 -5.02
C THR A 88 23.78 -8.11 -4.92
N PRO A 89 24.65 -8.93 -5.53
CA PRO A 89 24.57 -10.41 -5.53
C PRO A 89 24.66 -11.12 -4.16
N GLN A 90 24.53 -10.43 -3.02
CA GLN A 90 24.88 -10.99 -1.71
C GLN A 90 23.78 -11.79 -0.99
N GLN A 91 22.63 -12.02 -1.61
CA GLN A 91 21.55 -12.82 -1.00
C GLN A 91 21.57 -14.32 -1.33
N ASP A 92 22.66 -14.83 -1.94
CA ASP A 92 22.83 -16.28 -2.21
C ASP A 92 23.48 -17.07 -1.06
N THR A 93 23.84 -16.43 0.05
CA THR A 93 24.51 -17.14 1.17
C THR A 93 23.56 -17.98 2.02
N PHE A 94 22.24 -17.71 2.01
CA PHE A 94 21.27 -18.51 2.78
C PHE A 94 20.78 -19.75 2.01
N ASN A 95 20.65 -19.66 0.68
CA ASN A 95 20.20 -20.78 -0.17
C ASN A 95 21.33 -21.78 -0.51
N SER A 96 22.59 -21.36 -0.47
CA SER A 96 23.76 -22.22 -0.75
C SER A 96 24.12 -23.16 0.40
N GLN A 97 23.58 -22.96 1.61
CA GLN A 97 23.86 -23.78 2.79
C GLN A 97 22.87 -24.94 2.99
N ARG A 98 21.86 -25.08 2.13
CA ARG A 98 20.91 -26.20 2.22
C ARG A 98 21.58 -27.48 1.72
N PRO A 99 21.78 -28.51 2.56
CA PRO A 99 22.28 -29.79 2.09
C PRO A 99 21.29 -30.36 1.08
N ARG A 100 21.78 -30.72 -0.11
CA ARG A 100 21.00 -31.47 -1.10
C ARG A 100 20.99 -32.92 -0.63
N ASN A 101 19.86 -33.35 -0.06
CA ASN A 101 19.58 -34.79 0.10
C ASN A 101 19.21 -35.41 -1.24
#